data_AF-A0A2S8JEQ5-F1
#
_entry.id   AF-A0A2S8JEQ5-F1
#
_cell.length_a   1.000
_cell.length_b   1.000
_cell.length_c   1.000
_cell.angle_alpha   90.00
_cell.angle_beta   90.00
_cell.angle_gamma   90.00
#
_symmetry.space_group_name_H-M   'P 1'
#
loop_
_entity.id
_entity.type
_entity.pdbx_description
1 polymer ?
#
loop_
_entity_poly.entity_id
_entity_poly.type
_entity_poly.pdbx_seq_one_letter_code
_entity_poly.pdbx_strand_id
1 'polypeptide(L)'
;MVMKSGILANSICPVYRVTVHTRLAHPDPDEVETLAWIPWTALVARAGDDARSLTPCCREQVRRLRVLGPHPRRWQASPNSGLPPAARTA
;
A
#
# COMPACT_ATOMS: atom_id res chain seq x y z
N MET A 1 15.35 -2.81 -0.67
CA MET A 1 14.83 -2.50 -2.02
C MET A 1 15.28 -1.10 -2.41
N VAL A 2 15.86 -0.93 -3.59
CA VAL A 2 16.41 0.37 -4.03
C VAL A 2 15.29 1.25 -4.57
N MET A 3 15.20 2.48 -4.08
CA MET A 3 14.27 3.50 -4.58
C MET A 3 14.82 4.16 -5.85
N LYS A 4 13.98 4.89 -6.59
CA LYS A 4 14.40 5.58 -7.83
C LYS A 4 15.58 6.55 -7.63
N SER A 5 15.77 7.06 -6.42
CA SER A 5 16.87 7.96 -6.03
C SER A 5 18.21 7.25 -5.74
N GLY A 6 18.28 5.92 -5.85
CA GLY A 6 19.46 5.16 -5.44
C GLY A 6 19.55 4.89 -3.93
N ILE A 7 18.64 5.47 -3.14
CA ILE A 7 18.54 5.23 -1.70
C ILE A 7 17.93 3.85 -1.43
N LEU A 8 18.55 3.09 -0.52
CA LEU A 8 18.05 1.79 -0.10
C LEU A 8 17.01 1.93 1.01
N ALA A 9 15.79 1.44 0.77
CA ALA A 9 14.83 1.17 1.82
C ALA A 9 15.03 -0.27 2.31
N ASN A 10 15.53 -0.43 3.53
CA ASN A 10 15.66 -1.72 4.21
C ASN A 10 14.78 -1.71 5.47
N SER A 11 13.52 -2.14 5.35
CA SER A 11 12.56 -2.12 6.44
C SER A 11 11.74 -3.40 6.49
N ILE A 12 11.40 -3.80 7.71
CA ILE A 12 10.31 -4.75 7.95
C ILE A 12 9.03 -3.92 7.93
N CYS A 13 8.19 -4.11 6.91
CA CYS A 13 7.06 -3.22 6.62
C CYS A 13 5.74 -4.00 6.59
N PRO A 14 5.05 -4.12 7.75
CA PRO A 14 3.69 -4.63 7.80
C PRO A 14 2.76 -3.79 6.93
N VAL A 15 1.79 -4.44 6.28
CA VAL A 15 0.82 -3.79 5.40
C VAL A 15 -0.52 -3.72 6.10
N TYR A 16 -1.07 -2.51 6.19
CA TYR A 16 -2.37 -2.26 6.81
C TYR A 16 -3.42 -1.91 5.78
N ARG A 17 -4.69 -2.24 6.10
CA ARG A 17 -5.86 -1.83 5.33
C ARG A 17 -6.81 -1.09 6.26
N VAL A 18 -7.19 0.13 5.88
CA VAL A 18 -8.15 0.96 6.63
C VAL A 18 -9.41 1.22 5.81
N THR A 19 -10.52 1.48 6.50
CA THR A 19 -11.71 2.08 5.89
C THR A 19 -11.81 3.51 6.39
N VAL A 20 -11.86 4.46 5.46
CA VAL A 20 -12.13 5.87 5.79
C VAL A 20 -13.62 6.16 5.63
N HIS A 21 -14.16 6.98 6.53
CA HIS A 21 -15.56 7.40 6.49
C HIS A 21 -15.78 8.67 5.66
N THR A 22 -14.75 9.51 5.53
CA THR A 22 -14.77 10.71 4.68
C THR A 22 -13.88 10.51 3.46
N ARG A 23 -14.33 11.05 2.32
CA ARG A 23 -13.53 11.09 1.08
C ARG A 23 -12.74 12.38 0.92
N LEU A 24 -13.08 13.41 1.70
CA LEU A 24 -12.34 14.67 1.72
C LEU A 24 -11.08 14.47 2.56
N ALA A 25 -9.93 14.63 1.91
CA ALA A 25 -8.62 14.62 2.55
C ALA A 25 -7.88 15.89 2.14
N HIS A 26 -7.23 16.51 3.11
CA HIS A 26 -6.37 17.68 2.91
C HIS A 26 -4.95 17.24 3.24
N PRO A 27 -4.26 16.53 2.33
CA PRO A 27 -2.90 16.10 2.58
C PRO A 27 -1.97 17.32 2.62
N ASP A 28 -0.86 17.18 3.33
CA ASP A 28 0.20 18.17 3.33
C ASP A 28 0.82 18.29 1.92
N PRO A 29 0.82 19.48 1.29
CA PRO A 29 1.36 19.65 -0.06
C PRO A 29 2.88 19.42 -0.15
N ASP A 30 3.61 19.53 0.97
CA ASP A 30 5.05 19.26 0.98
C ASP A 30 5.35 17.75 0.88
N GLU A 31 4.37 16.90 1.22
CA GLU A 31 4.49 15.43 1.23
C GLU A 31 3.70 14.75 0.09
N VAL A 32 2.60 15.36 -0.36
CA VAL A 32 1.69 14.76 -1.35
C VAL A 32 1.38 15.74 -2.48
N GLU A 33 1.94 15.44 -3.66
CA GLU A 33 1.69 16.23 -4.88
C GLU A 33 0.25 16.06 -5.41
N THR A 34 -0.27 14.82 -5.45
CA THR A 34 -1.61 14.52 -5.97
C THR A 34 -2.28 13.39 -5.20
N LEU A 35 -3.61 13.48 -5.06
CA LEU A 35 -4.45 12.47 -4.42
C LEU A 35 -5.64 12.12 -5.31
N ALA A 36 -5.91 10.81 -5.46
CA ALA A 36 -7.07 10.33 -6.18
C ALA A 36 -7.63 9.05 -5.53
N TRP A 37 -8.96 8.95 -5.48
CA TRP A 37 -9.65 7.70 -5.17
C TRP A 37 -9.79 6.87 -6.46
N ILE A 38 -9.18 5.68 -6.49
CA ILE A 38 -9.27 4.78 -7.64
C ILE A 38 -9.81 3.40 -7.26
N PRO A 39 -10.45 2.67 -8.19
CA PRO A 39 -10.82 1.27 -7.97
C PRO A 39 -9.57 0.41 -7.70
N TRP A 40 -9.70 -0.58 -6.82
CA TRP A 40 -8.63 -1.55 -6.54
C TRP A 40 -8.12 -2.25 -7.81
N THR A 41 -9.03 -2.63 -8.71
CA THR A 41 -8.69 -3.28 -9.99
C THR A 41 -7.82 -2.39 -10.88
N ALA A 42 -8.06 -1.08 -10.88
CA ALA A 42 -7.23 -0.12 -11.60
C ALA A 42 -5.81 -0.05 -11.01
N LEU A 43 -5.66 -0.10 -9.69
CA LEU A 43 -4.34 -0.16 -9.04
C LEU A 43 -3.60 -1.47 -9.37
N VAL A 44 -4.31 -2.60 -9.37
CA VAL A 44 -3.73 -3.91 -9.76
C VAL A 44 -3.25 -3.90 -11.21
N ALA A 45 -4.03 -3.32 -12.13
CA ALA A 45 -3.62 -3.16 -13.52
C ALA A 45 -2.37 -2.27 -13.64
N ARG A 46 -2.35 -1.11 -12.98
CA ARG A 46 -1.18 -0.22 -12.95
C ARG A 46 0.08 -0.91 -12.43
N ALA A 47 -0.03 -1.79 -11.44
CA ALA A 47 1.11 -2.55 -10.92
C ALA A 47 1.68 -3.57 -11.91
N GLY A 48 0.88 -4.02 -12.90
CA GLY A 48 1.31 -4.88 -13.99
C GLY A 48 1.82 -4.11 -15.21
N ASP A 49 1.04 -3.13 -15.68
CA ASP A 49 1.21 -2.52 -17.01
C ASP A 49 2.09 -1.26 -16.98
N ASP A 50 2.04 -0.49 -15.88
CA ASP A 50 2.80 0.75 -15.70
C ASP A 50 3.61 0.71 -14.40
N ALA A 51 4.52 -0.26 -14.35
CA ALA A 51 5.39 -0.51 -13.21
C ALA A 51 6.28 0.69 -12.83
N ARG A 52 6.46 1.68 -13.72
CA ARG A 52 7.28 2.88 -13.47
C ARG A 52 6.49 3.96 -12.74
N SER A 53 5.15 3.99 -12.84
CA SER A 53 4.32 4.95 -12.10
C SER A 53 4.20 4.65 -10.60
N LEU A 54 4.58 3.45 -10.16
CA LEU A 54 4.52 3.03 -8.75
C LEU A 54 5.91 2.85 -8.15
N THR A 55 6.03 3.07 -6.84
CA THR A 55 7.25 2.74 -6.12
C THR A 55 7.48 1.22 -6.12
N PRO A 56 8.74 0.76 -6.06
CA PRO A 56 9.04 -0.67 -6.01
C PRO A 56 8.32 -1.40 -4.86
N CYS A 57 8.18 -0.75 -3.70
CA CYS A 57 7.46 -1.30 -2.55
C CYS A 57 5.96 -1.45 -2.82
N CYS A 58 5.31 -0.40 -3.34
CA CYS A 58 3.90 -0.44 -3.68
C CYS A 58 3.59 -1.57 -4.68
N ARG A 59 4.42 -1.70 -5.73
CA ARG A 59 4.25 -2.76 -6.74
C ARG A 59 4.31 -4.16 -6.13
N GLU A 60 5.32 -4.42 -5.30
CA GLU A 60 5.48 -5.74 -4.67
C GLU A 60 4.33 -6.04 -3.69
N GLN A 61 3.89 -5.04 -2.92
CA GLN A 61 2.74 -5.19 -2.03
C GLN A 61 1.45 -5.48 -2.81
N VAL A 62 1.14 -4.71 -3.86
CA VAL A 62 -0.05 -4.93 -4.70
C VAL A 62 -0.04 -6.33 -5.35
N ARG A 63 1.13 -6.78 -5.83
CA ARG A 63 1.30 -8.13 -6.41
C ARG A 63 1.00 -9.24 -5.41
N ARG A 64 1.34 -9.07 -4.12
CA ARG A 64 1.03 -10.03 -3.06
C ARG A 64 -0.44 -9.97 -2.65
N LEU A 65 -0.96 -8.76 -2.47
CA LEU A 65 -2.34 -8.53 -2.02
C LEU A 65 -3.38 -8.99 -3.04
N ARG A 66 -3.11 -8.90 -4.35
CA ARG A 66 -4.08 -9.34 -5.38
C ARG A 66 -4.49 -10.81 -5.26
N VAL A 67 -3.63 -11.65 -4.65
CA VAL A 67 -3.90 -13.08 -4.44
C VAL A 67 -5.01 -13.31 -3.42
N LEU A 68 -5.29 -12.34 -2.54
CA LEU A 68 -6.38 -12.39 -1.56
C LEU A 68 -7.77 -12.18 -2.20
N GLY A 69 -7.82 -11.86 -3.49
CA GLY A 69 -9.05 -11.69 -4.26
C GLY A 69 -9.40 -10.22 -4.60
N PRO A 70 -10.44 -9.99 -5.41
CA PRO A 70 -10.72 -8.68 -6.02
C PRO A 70 -11.41 -7.68 -5.09
N HIS A 71 -11.83 -8.10 -3.88
CA HIS A 71 -12.59 -7.27 -2.97
C HIS A 71 -11.80 -7.00 -1.67
N PRO A 72 -11.01 -5.93 -1.60
CA PRO A 72 -10.20 -5.61 -0.42
C PRO A 72 -10.98 -5.57 0.88
N ARG A 73 -12.26 -5.18 0.86
CA ARG A 73 -13.14 -5.14 2.05
C ARG A 73 -13.44 -6.52 2.63
N ARG A 74 -13.28 -7.60 1.86
CA ARG A 74 -13.56 -8.98 2.27
C ARG A 74 -12.32 -9.74 2.74
N TRP A 75 -11.12 -9.18 2.57
CA TRP A 75 -9.90 -9.88 2.99
C TRP A 75 -9.87 -10.02 4.52
N GLN A 76 -9.46 -11.19 4.99
CA GLN A 76 -9.17 -11.41 6.40
C GLN A 76 -7.84 -10.75 6.76
N ALA A 77 -7.81 -10.01 7.87
CA ALA A 77 -6.57 -9.47 8.39
C ALA A 77 -5.75 -10.60 9.05
N SER A 78 -4.43 -10.52 8.95
CA SER A 78 -3.55 -11.39 9.72
C SER A 78 -3.65 -11.08 11.22
N PRO A 79 -3.45 -12.07 12.11
CA PRO A 79 -3.50 -11.83 13.54
C PRO A 79 -2.36 -10.90 13.99
N ASN A 80 -2.62 -10.08 15.00
CA ASN A 80 -1.63 -9.15 15.57
C ASN A 80 -0.37 -9.86 16.09
N SER A 81 -0.46 -11.14 16.48
CA SER A 81 0.70 -11.95 16.87
C SER A 81 1.73 -12.13 15.74
N GLY A 82 1.31 -12.02 14.48
CA GLY A 82 2.18 -12.06 13.31
C GLY A 82 2.93 -10.75 13.03
N LEU A 83 2.60 -9.66 13.73
CA LEU A 83 3.31 -8.39 13.61
C LEU A 83 4.62 -8.41 14.40
N PRO A 84 5.65 -7.64 13.98
CA PRO A 84 6.82 -7.37 14.80
C PRO A 84 6.40 -6.77 16.15
N PRO A 85 7.13 -7.03 17.27
CA PRO A 85 6.75 -6.53 18.59
C PRO A 85 6.45 -5.02 18.62
N ALA A 86 7.25 -4.21 17.93
CA ALA A 86 7.06 -2.75 17.83
C ALA A 86 5.75 -2.32 17.16
N ALA A 87 5.08 -3.22 16.44
CA ALA A 87 3.83 -2.97 15.71
C ALA A 87 2.59 -3.58 16.40
N ARG A 88 2.73 -4.18 17.59
CA ARG A 88 1.62 -4.85 18.29
C ARG A 88 0.80 -3.96 19.22
N THR A 89 1.32 -2.78 19.58
CA THR A 89 0.78 -1.89 20.62
C THR A 89 0.20 -0.59 20.08
N ALA A 90 -0.11 -0.55 18.78
CA ALA A 90 -0.72 0.63 18.14
C ALA A 90 -2.20 0.80 18.52
#